data_AF-A0A8S3U628-F1
#
_entry.id   AF-A0A8S3U628-F1
#
_cell.length_a   1.000
_cell.length_b   1.000
_cell.length_c   1.000
_cell.angle_alpha   90.00
_cell.angle_beta   90.00
_cell.angle_gamma   90.00
#
_symmetry.space_group_name_H-M   'P 1'
#
loop_
_entity.id
_entity.type
_entity.pdbx_description
1 polymer ?
#
loop_
_entity_poly.entity_id
_entity_poly.type
_entity_poly.pdbx_seq_one_letter_code
_entity_poly.pdbx_strand_id
1 'polypeptide(L)'
;MNHVKDGKTLTNENVEHDVEMENHLKTEEDQERGEDANMIPVNGDTDNEKGANNQEEDMEGDESRAETTFTYTIENISKLKDSILSPSCMVRNLPWKVLAMPRWSQNPERHNQKTLGLFLQCNGDSDSTSWSCNATAAIKIITHNDAEPFTRKIQHLFYSKENDWGYSHFVSWNELMDPAKGFVKDDKITIEVHVKADAPHGVSWDSKKHTGFVGLKNQGATCYMNSLLQTLYFTNKLRKATYLMPTESDDPEKSVPLSLQRVFYELQFGDKPVGTKKLTKSFGWETFDTFMQHDVQELCRVLLENMESKMKDTVVDGTIPRLFEGKMLSYIRFYESFDDYVKQESLEGDNKYDAGDYGLQEAEKGVVFVSFPPILHLHLLRFMYDPMADAYVKINEKFEFPERLCLDKYQNKKDKTPANYVLHAVLVHSGDNHGGHYVVYINPKGDGKVCDQYEASTTTFLKLKCA
;
A
#
# COMPACT_ATOMS: atom_id res chain seq x y z
N MET A 1 6.39 41.01 -25.76
CA MET A 1 7.46 42.01 -25.93
C MET A 1 8.41 41.94 -24.74
N ASN A 2 9.48 41.16 -24.89
CA ASN A 2 10.74 41.25 -24.15
C ASN A 2 11.75 40.43 -24.96
N HIS A 3 12.74 41.11 -25.52
CA HIS A 3 13.73 40.59 -26.45
C HIS A 3 14.76 39.71 -25.73
N VAL A 4 14.99 38.50 -26.24
CA VAL A 4 16.19 37.70 -25.97
C VAL A 4 17.16 37.92 -27.15
N LYS A 5 18.40 38.31 -26.86
CA LYS A 5 19.51 38.37 -27.82
C LYS A 5 20.54 37.29 -27.47
N ASP A 6 20.81 36.46 -28.48
CA ASP A 6 22.07 35.84 -28.90
C ASP A 6 23.14 35.44 -27.88
N GLY A 7 23.37 34.12 -27.83
CA GLY A 7 24.61 33.51 -28.34
C GLY A 7 25.92 33.84 -27.62
N LYS A 8 26.35 32.94 -26.71
CA LYS A 8 27.76 32.79 -26.34
C LYS A 8 28.18 31.32 -26.34
N THR A 9 29.24 31.08 -27.11
CA THR A 9 30.04 29.87 -27.25
C THR A 9 30.56 29.39 -25.89
N LEU A 10 30.30 28.12 -25.55
CA LEU A 10 30.87 27.44 -24.39
C LEU A 10 32.31 27.02 -24.72
N THR A 11 33.26 27.45 -23.89
CA THR A 11 34.67 27.06 -23.93
C THR A 11 34.90 25.77 -23.14
N ASN A 12 35.96 25.06 -23.54
CA ASN A 12 36.29 23.66 -23.26
C ASN A 12 36.69 23.29 -21.81
N GLU A 13 36.28 24.05 -20.79
CA GLU A 13 36.77 23.84 -19.40
C GLU A 13 35.89 22.92 -18.54
N ASN A 14 34.69 22.54 -18.99
CA ASN A 14 33.79 21.65 -18.24
C ASN A 14 33.99 20.15 -18.50
N VAL A 15 34.90 19.76 -19.41
CA VAL A 15 35.13 18.35 -19.76
C VAL A 15 36.23 17.73 -18.89
N GLU A 16 37.15 18.52 -18.33
CA GLU A 16 38.25 17.99 -17.50
C GLU A 16 37.78 17.61 -16.09
N HIS A 17 36.76 18.28 -15.55
CA HIS A 17 36.27 18.00 -14.19
C HIS A 17 35.37 16.74 -14.09
N ASP A 18 34.68 16.38 -15.19
CA ASP A 18 33.88 15.15 -15.29
C ASP A 18 34.74 13.89 -15.42
N VAL A 19 35.95 14.03 -15.99
CA VAL A 19 36.92 12.92 -16.15
C VAL A 19 37.60 12.58 -14.83
N GLU A 20 37.81 13.55 -13.93
CA GLU A 20 38.39 13.28 -12.61
C GLU A 20 37.43 12.52 -11.67
N MET A 21 36.11 12.77 -11.76
CA MET A 21 35.12 12.05 -10.94
C MET A 21 34.89 10.61 -11.41
N GLU A 22 34.88 10.37 -12.74
CA GLU A 22 34.83 9.02 -13.30
C GLU A 22 36.12 8.23 -13.05
N ASN A 23 37.29 8.89 -13.03
CA ASN A 23 38.55 8.23 -12.73
C ASN A 23 38.66 7.88 -11.24
N HIS A 24 38.11 8.69 -10.33
CA HIS A 24 38.11 8.36 -8.90
C HIS A 24 37.21 7.15 -8.59
N LEU A 25 36.03 7.07 -9.22
CA LEU A 25 35.12 5.92 -9.13
C LEU A 25 35.69 4.65 -9.78
N LYS A 26 36.46 4.76 -10.87
CA LYS A 26 37.14 3.61 -11.51
C LYS A 26 38.35 3.11 -10.70
N THR A 27 39.11 3.98 -10.05
CA THR A 27 40.23 3.54 -9.19
C THR A 27 39.77 2.77 -7.94
N GLU A 28 38.56 3.02 -7.44
CA GLU A 28 37.96 2.22 -6.36
C GLU A 28 37.44 0.87 -6.88
N GLU A 29 36.87 0.80 -8.09
CA GLU A 29 36.45 -0.47 -8.72
C GLU A 29 37.64 -1.38 -9.15
N ASP A 30 38.79 -0.81 -9.51
CA ASP A 30 39.99 -1.57 -9.89
C ASP A 30 40.84 -2.01 -8.69
N GLN A 31 40.74 -1.33 -7.53
CA GLN A 31 41.34 -1.81 -6.27
C GLN A 31 40.56 -2.97 -5.63
N GLU A 32 39.28 -3.15 -5.97
CA GLU A 32 38.48 -4.32 -5.53
C GLU A 32 38.65 -5.57 -6.42
N ARG A 33 39.35 -5.49 -7.57
CA ARG A 33 39.56 -6.63 -8.50
C ARG A 33 40.86 -7.41 -8.30
N GLY A 34 41.69 -7.05 -7.32
CA GLY A 34 43.05 -7.59 -7.16
C GLY A 34 43.27 -8.66 -6.11
N GLU A 35 42.34 -8.90 -5.17
CA GLU A 35 42.56 -9.82 -4.04
C GLU A 35 41.36 -10.74 -3.82
N ASP A 36 41.11 -11.62 -4.79
CA ASP A 36 40.14 -12.70 -4.68
C ASP A 36 40.85 -14.02 -4.37
N ALA A 37 41.09 -14.28 -3.08
CA ALA A 37 41.27 -15.62 -2.53
C ALA A 37 41.03 -15.57 -1.00
N ASN A 38 39.81 -15.95 -0.61
CA ASN A 38 39.26 -16.06 0.75
C ASN A 38 38.70 -14.78 1.39
N MET A 39 37.45 -14.42 1.10
CA MET A 39 36.51 -13.91 2.11
C MET A 39 35.04 -14.29 1.80
N ILE A 40 34.29 -14.52 2.87
CA ILE A 40 32.95 -15.10 2.98
C ILE A 40 31.88 -14.02 2.71
N PRO A 41 30.73 -14.32 2.07
CA PRO A 41 29.67 -13.34 1.85
C PRO A 41 29.04 -12.87 3.16
N VAL A 42 29.09 -11.55 3.41
CA VAL A 42 28.35 -10.89 4.51
C VAL A 42 26.94 -10.55 4.04
N ASN A 43 26.13 -11.59 3.90
CA ASN A 43 24.67 -11.52 4.06
C ASN A 43 24.32 -12.63 5.02
N GLY A 44 23.59 -12.30 6.09
CA GLY A 44 23.28 -13.21 7.17
C GLY A 44 22.50 -14.42 6.69
N ASP A 45 23.23 -15.50 6.44
CA ASP A 45 22.82 -16.87 6.71
C ASP A 45 23.88 -17.49 7.62
N THR A 46 23.45 -17.96 8.76
CA THR A 46 24.17 -19.00 9.49
C THR A 46 23.20 -20.16 9.63
N ASP A 47 23.24 -21.03 8.63
CA ASP A 47 22.81 -22.41 8.77
C ASP A 47 23.65 -23.07 9.86
N ASN A 48 22.97 -23.56 10.90
CA ASN A 48 23.55 -24.50 11.83
C ASN A 48 22.71 -25.78 11.78
N GLU A 49 22.83 -26.52 10.68
CA GLU A 49 22.47 -27.93 10.66
C GLU A 49 23.55 -28.73 11.38
N LYS A 50 23.20 -29.29 12.55
CA LYS A 50 23.69 -30.61 12.99
C LYS A 50 22.87 -31.12 14.17
N GLY A 51 22.22 -32.26 13.95
CA GLY A 51 21.76 -33.14 15.02
C GLY A 51 20.32 -33.58 14.88
N ALA A 52 20.05 -34.52 13.97
CA ALA A 52 18.85 -35.34 14.04
C ALA A 52 18.81 -36.04 15.40
N ASN A 53 17.83 -35.68 16.22
CA ASN A 53 17.33 -36.53 17.28
C ASN A 53 15.81 -36.36 17.34
N ASN A 54 15.11 -37.45 17.06
CA ASN A 54 13.67 -37.57 17.12
C ASN A 54 13.14 -37.20 18.51
N GLN A 55 12.45 -36.07 18.62
CA GLN A 55 11.42 -35.85 19.63
C GLN A 55 10.27 -35.08 18.96
N GLU A 56 9.14 -35.76 18.80
CA GLU A 56 7.84 -35.15 18.50
C GLU A 56 7.48 -34.28 19.70
N GLU A 57 7.68 -32.96 19.59
CA GLU A 57 7.20 -31.98 20.56
C GLU A 57 6.16 -31.08 19.88
N ASP A 58 5.01 -30.95 20.54
CA ASP A 58 3.78 -30.31 20.06
C ASP A 58 3.99 -28.87 19.55
N MET A 59 3.59 -28.62 18.28
CA MET A 59 3.55 -27.28 17.69
C MET A 59 2.46 -26.41 18.34
N GLU A 60 2.78 -25.69 19.42
CA GLU A 60 2.06 -24.48 19.80
C GLU A 60 2.26 -23.41 18.70
N GLY A 61 1.20 -23.17 17.93
CA GLY A 61 1.25 -22.49 16.64
C GLY A 61 1.50 -20.97 16.67
N ASP A 62 2.13 -20.48 15.60
CA ASP A 62 2.37 -19.05 15.32
C ASP A 62 1.08 -18.21 15.45
N GLU A 63 0.95 -17.47 16.57
CA GLU A 63 -0.18 -16.59 16.86
C GLU A 63 -0.31 -15.41 15.88
N SER A 64 0.79 -15.06 15.20
CA SER A 64 0.86 -13.92 14.29
C SER A 64 0.43 -14.26 12.85
N ARG A 65 0.09 -15.52 12.59
CA ARG A 65 -0.38 -16.02 11.29
C ARG A 65 -1.50 -15.15 10.71
N ALA A 66 -1.47 -14.99 9.39
CA ALA A 66 -2.44 -14.18 8.65
C ALA A 66 -3.78 -14.90 8.45
N GLU A 67 -3.76 -16.23 8.46
CA GLU A 67 -4.94 -17.05 8.25
C GLU A 67 -4.79 -18.38 8.98
N THR A 68 -5.93 -19.00 9.30
CA THR A 68 -5.99 -20.34 9.87
C THR A 68 -7.38 -20.94 9.70
N THR A 69 -7.46 -22.25 9.83
CA THR A 69 -8.71 -22.96 10.06
C THR A 69 -8.75 -23.46 11.50
N PHE A 70 -9.87 -23.30 12.19
CA PHE A 70 -10.08 -23.86 13.52
C PHE A 70 -11.51 -24.40 13.65
N THR A 71 -11.68 -25.38 14.55
CA THR A 71 -12.95 -26.07 14.74
C THR A 71 -13.46 -25.94 16.16
N TYR A 72 -14.77 -25.89 16.33
CA TYR A 72 -15.44 -25.89 17.62
C TYR A 72 -16.64 -26.84 17.60
N THR A 73 -16.66 -27.80 18.53
CA THR A 73 -17.76 -28.75 18.68
C THR A 73 -18.67 -28.30 19.82
N ILE A 74 -19.96 -28.10 19.51
CA ILE A 74 -20.99 -27.83 20.52
C ILE A 74 -21.64 -29.15 20.89
N GLU A 75 -21.52 -29.51 22.17
CA GLU A 75 -22.19 -30.68 22.73
C GLU A 75 -23.61 -30.36 23.21
N ASN A 76 -24.47 -31.36 23.27
CA ASN A 76 -25.87 -31.24 23.69
C ASN A 76 -26.64 -30.15 22.93
N ILE A 77 -26.47 -30.08 21.61
CA ILE A 77 -27.02 -29.00 20.77
C ILE A 77 -28.54 -28.88 20.90
N SER A 78 -29.25 -29.99 21.10
CA SER A 78 -30.69 -30.04 21.34
C SER A 78 -31.14 -29.18 22.54
N LYS A 79 -30.26 -29.03 23.54
CA LYS A 79 -30.51 -28.31 24.80
C LYS A 79 -29.98 -26.88 24.81
N LEU A 80 -29.38 -26.40 23.72
CA LEU A 80 -28.84 -25.03 23.64
C LEU A 80 -29.97 -23.99 23.81
N LYS A 81 -29.83 -23.15 24.85
CA LYS A 81 -30.77 -22.07 25.22
C LYS A 81 -30.13 -20.70 25.13
N ASP A 82 -28.91 -20.56 25.63
CA ASP A 82 -28.16 -19.31 25.68
C ASP A 82 -27.04 -19.28 24.64
N SER A 83 -26.39 -18.13 24.49
CA SER A 83 -25.21 -18.01 23.66
C SER A 83 -24.02 -18.76 24.27
N ILE A 84 -23.19 -19.33 23.41
CA ILE A 84 -21.94 -19.98 23.79
C ILE A 84 -20.80 -19.49 22.91
N LEU A 85 -19.63 -19.32 23.52
CA LEU A 85 -18.37 -18.95 22.85
C LEU A 85 -17.43 -20.14 22.80
N SER A 86 -16.72 -20.31 21.70
CA SER A 86 -15.60 -21.25 21.62
C SER A 86 -14.39 -20.76 22.42
N PRO A 87 -13.40 -21.63 22.69
CA PRO A 87 -12.04 -21.19 23.00
C PRO A 87 -11.49 -20.25 21.92
N SER A 88 -10.54 -19.40 22.31
CA SER A 88 -9.87 -18.47 21.40
C SER A 88 -8.92 -19.21 20.46
N CYS A 89 -8.97 -18.84 19.18
CA CYS A 89 -7.96 -19.16 18.19
C CYS A 89 -7.19 -17.88 17.86
N MET A 90 -5.85 -17.91 17.98
CA MET A 90 -5.03 -16.74 17.69
C MET A 90 -4.76 -16.59 16.19
N VAL A 91 -5.04 -15.39 15.67
CA VAL A 91 -4.73 -14.94 14.30
C VAL A 91 -4.42 -13.46 14.37
N ARG A 92 -3.28 -13.03 13.80
CA ARG A 92 -2.75 -11.66 13.93
C ARG A 92 -2.62 -11.19 15.39
N ASN A 93 -2.28 -12.09 16.31
CA ASN A 93 -2.22 -11.83 17.75
C ASN A 93 -3.55 -11.34 18.37
N LEU A 94 -4.68 -11.57 17.69
CA LEU A 94 -6.01 -11.30 18.22
C LEU A 94 -6.73 -12.63 18.51
N PRO A 95 -7.53 -12.69 19.58
CA PRO A 95 -8.32 -13.89 19.88
C PRO A 95 -9.60 -13.90 19.03
N TRP A 96 -9.78 -14.95 18.25
CA TRP A 96 -10.97 -15.21 17.44
C TRP A 96 -11.79 -16.34 18.05
N LYS A 97 -13.11 -16.16 18.18
CA LYS A 97 -14.02 -17.14 18.77
C LYS A 97 -15.26 -17.35 17.89
N VAL A 98 -15.78 -18.56 17.88
CA VAL A 98 -17.13 -18.83 17.36
C VAL A 98 -18.14 -18.45 18.43
N LEU A 99 -19.10 -17.61 18.08
CA LEU A 99 -20.27 -17.30 18.89
C LEU A 99 -21.48 -17.99 18.27
N ALA A 100 -22.08 -18.92 19.02
CA ALA A 100 -23.28 -19.65 18.60
C ALA A 100 -24.44 -19.36 19.55
N MET A 101 -25.62 -19.10 19.02
CA MET A 101 -26.81 -18.82 19.83
C MET A 101 -28.10 -19.22 19.11
N PRO A 102 -29.12 -19.76 19.81
CA PRO A 102 -30.43 -19.96 19.22
C PRO A 102 -31.11 -18.60 18.99
N ARG A 103 -31.79 -18.47 17.84
CA ARG A 103 -32.55 -17.27 17.48
C ARG A 103 -33.97 -17.66 17.08
N TRP A 104 -34.94 -16.84 17.49
CA TRP A 104 -36.34 -17.01 17.11
C TRP A 104 -36.72 -15.96 16.06
N SER A 105 -37.42 -16.40 15.02
CA SER A 105 -37.97 -15.47 14.03
C SER A 105 -39.00 -14.54 14.67
N GLN A 106 -38.91 -13.24 14.38
CA GLN A 106 -39.89 -12.23 14.80
C GLN A 106 -41.01 -12.02 13.78
N ASN A 107 -41.06 -12.80 12.68
CA ASN A 107 -42.05 -12.61 11.64
C ASN A 107 -43.43 -13.15 12.09
N PRO A 108 -44.47 -12.31 12.19
CA PRO A 108 -45.79 -12.71 12.67
C PRO A 108 -46.48 -13.76 11.78
N GLU A 109 -46.11 -13.90 10.50
CA GLU A 109 -46.67 -14.94 9.61
C GLU A 109 -45.97 -16.31 9.76
N ARG A 110 -44.80 -16.36 10.41
CA ARG A 110 -44.00 -17.58 10.61
C ARG A 110 -43.78 -17.82 12.11
N HIS A 111 -44.85 -18.15 12.82
CA HIS A 111 -44.76 -18.50 14.24
C HIS A 111 -43.62 -19.50 14.52
N ASN A 112 -42.74 -19.15 15.47
CA ASN A 112 -41.79 -20.04 16.16
C ASN A 112 -40.76 -20.80 15.29
N GLN A 113 -40.27 -20.25 14.18
CA GLN A 113 -39.09 -20.84 13.54
C GLN A 113 -37.82 -20.52 14.37
N LYS A 114 -37.40 -21.52 15.16
CA LYS A 114 -36.08 -21.55 15.80
C LYS A 114 -35.01 -21.70 14.71
N THR A 115 -33.92 -20.96 14.85
CA THR A 115 -32.76 -20.98 13.97
C THR A 115 -31.50 -20.99 14.81
N LEU A 116 -30.40 -21.50 14.26
CA LEU A 116 -29.08 -21.35 14.86
C LEU A 116 -28.43 -20.12 14.25
N GLY A 117 -28.03 -19.16 15.10
CA GLY A 117 -27.19 -18.05 14.73
C GLY A 117 -25.72 -18.39 14.96
N LEU A 118 -24.87 -18.10 13.98
CA LEU A 118 -23.41 -18.29 14.06
C LEU A 118 -22.71 -17.00 13.69
N PHE A 119 -21.77 -16.60 14.53
CA PHE A 119 -20.97 -15.39 14.40
C PHE A 119 -19.52 -15.70 14.67
N LEU A 120 -18.64 -14.93 14.05
CA LEU A 120 -17.22 -14.88 14.37
C LEU A 120 -17.00 -13.65 15.24
N GLN A 121 -16.47 -13.83 16.43
CA GLN A 121 -16.06 -12.75 17.32
C GLN A 121 -14.54 -12.57 17.23
N CYS A 122 -14.08 -11.33 17.20
CA CYS A 122 -12.69 -10.93 17.20
C CYS A 122 -12.44 -10.00 18.39
N ASN A 123 -11.48 -10.33 19.25
CA ASN A 123 -11.01 -9.48 20.34
C ASN A 123 -12.12 -8.91 21.25
N GLY A 124 -13.20 -9.69 21.47
CA GLY A 124 -14.40 -9.25 22.18
C GLY A 124 -14.20 -9.00 23.68
N ASP A 125 -13.13 -9.53 24.27
CA ASP A 125 -12.81 -9.35 25.70
C ASP A 125 -11.94 -8.11 25.98
N SER A 126 -11.53 -7.39 24.93
CA SER A 126 -10.61 -6.24 25.08
C SER A 126 -11.34 -4.97 25.54
N ASP A 127 -10.86 -4.36 26.62
CA ASP A 127 -11.32 -3.03 27.08
C ASP A 127 -10.88 -1.87 26.16
N SER A 128 -9.90 -2.11 25.27
CA SER A 128 -9.47 -1.10 24.30
C SER A 128 -10.58 -0.79 23.30
N THR A 129 -10.91 0.49 23.17
CA THR A 129 -11.83 0.98 22.13
C THR A 129 -11.11 1.27 20.81
N SER A 130 -9.78 1.39 20.86
CA SER A 130 -8.92 1.81 19.77
C SER A 130 -8.22 0.60 19.14
N TRP A 131 -8.97 -0.29 18.52
CA TRP A 131 -8.44 -1.33 17.66
C TRP A 131 -9.39 -1.61 16.50
N SER A 132 -8.85 -2.13 15.40
CA SER A 132 -9.65 -2.66 14.30
C SER A 132 -8.90 -3.75 13.55
N CYS A 133 -9.63 -4.68 12.94
CA CYS A 133 -9.07 -5.74 12.10
C CYS A 133 -10.07 -6.10 11.00
N ASN A 134 -9.67 -5.92 9.74
CA ASN A 134 -10.48 -6.39 8.61
C ASN A 134 -10.21 -7.87 8.36
N ALA A 135 -11.25 -8.65 8.11
CA ALA A 135 -11.08 -10.08 7.83
C ALA A 135 -12.17 -10.61 6.90
N THR A 136 -11.79 -11.67 6.17
CA THR A 136 -12.71 -12.56 5.47
C THR A 136 -12.74 -13.89 6.21
N ALA A 137 -13.91 -14.52 6.28
CA ALA A 137 -14.03 -15.84 6.89
C ALA A 137 -15.09 -16.69 6.19
N ALA A 138 -14.88 -18.00 6.21
CA ALA A 138 -15.88 -19.01 5.87
C ALA A 138 -16.28 -19.75 7.14
N ILE A 139 -17.54 -19.62 7.54
CA ILE A 139 -18.14 -20.36 8.66
C ILE A 139 -18.85 -21.56 8.07
N LYS A 140 -18.53 -22.75 8.56
CA LYS A 140 -18.99 -24.04 8.03
C LYS A 140 -19.53 -24.91 9.15
N ILE A 141 -20.66 -25.58 8.93
CA ILE A 141 -21.11 -26.71 9.75
C ILE A 141 -20.68 -27.99 9.04
N ILE A 142 -19.84 -28.78 9.69
CA ILE A 142 -19.34 -30.05 9.14
C ILE A 142 -20.47 -31.08 9.19
N THR A 143 -20.54 -31.92 8.14
CA THR A 143 -21.43 -33.07 8.05
C THR A 143 -20.72 -34.35 8.48
N HIS A 144 -21.46 -35.26 9.09
CA HIS A 144 -20.96 -36.56 9.56
C HIS A 144 -21.40 -37.73 8.66
N ASN A 145 -21.96 -37.41 7.48
CA ASN A 145 -22.36 -38.32 6.42
C ASN A 145 -21.80 -37.81 5.07
N ASP A 146 -22.16 -38.44 3.95
CA ASP A 146 -21.73 -38.03 2.60
C ASP A 146 -22.41 -36.73 2.09
N ALA A 147 -23.17 -36.01 2.93
CA ALA A 147 -23.79 -34.75 2.54
C ALA A 147 -22.75 -33.61 2.53
N GLU A 148 -22.99 -32.61 1.68
CA GLU A 148 -22.11 -31.44 1.64
C GLU A 148 -22.25 -30.56 2.90
N PRO A 149 -21.12 -30.05 3.43
CA PRO A 149 -21.14 -29.16 4.58
C PRO A 149 -21.76 -27.81 4.23
N PHE A 150 -22.52 -27.24 5.17
CA PHE A 150 -23.18 -25.96 4.95
C PHE A 150 -22.24 -24.80 5.30
N THR A 151 -21.84 -24.01 4.31
CA THR A 151 -20.85 -22.94 4.44
C THR A 151 -21.43 -21.58 4.06
N ARG A 152 -21.12 -20.53 4.83
CA ARG A 152 -21.39 -19.13 4.46
C ARG A 152 -20.15 -18.28 4.69
N LYS A 153 -19.93 -17.30 3.81
CA LYS A 153 -18.76 -16.42 3.84
C LYS A 153 -19.13 -15.04 4.35
N ILE A 154 -18.26 -14.46 5.19
CA ILE A 154 -18.37 -13.10 5.69
C ILE A 154 -17.12 -12.31 5.32
N GLN A 155 -17.28 -10.99 5.19
CA GLN A 155 -16.21 -10.01 5.15
C GLN A 155 -16.63 -8.84 6.04
N HIS A 156 -15.78 -8.44 6.97
CA HIS A 156 -16.14 -7.41 7.94
C HIS A 156 -14.90 -6.72 8.53
N LEU A 157 -15.06 -5.44 8.88
CA LEU A 157 -14.13 -4.68 9.69
C LEU A 157 -14.52 -4.82 11.15
N PHE A 158 -13.82 -5.68 11.88
CA PHE A 158 -14.03 -5.88 13.31
C PHE A 158 -13.39 -4.74 14.11
N TYR A 159 -14.11 -4.23 15.11
CA TYR A 159 -13.62 -3.21 16.04
C TYR A 159 -14.44 -3.24 17.34
N SER A 160 -14.08 -2.44 18.34
CA SER A 160 -14.68 -2.51 19.68
C SER A 160 -16.23 -2.50 19.73
N LYS A 161 -16.92 -1.75 18.86
CA LYS A 161 -18.40 -1.70 18.83
C LYS A 161 -19.05 -2.80 17.99
N GLU A 162 -18.36 -3.29 16.98
CA GLU A 162 -18.78 -4.40 16.11
C GLU A 162 -17.68 -5.46 16.14
N ASN A 163 -17.53 -6.08 17.31
CA ASN A 163 -16.49 -7.07 17.56
C ASN A 163 -16.92 -8.49 17.15
N ASP A 164 -18.18 -8.67 16.77
CA ASP A 164 -18.72 -9.90 16.22
C ASP A 164 -19.50 -9.64 14.93
N TRP A 165 -19.42 -10.60 14.01
CA TRP A 165 -20.13 -10.53 12.74
C TRP A 165 -20.49 -11.91 12.22
N GLY A 166 -21.66 -12.03 11.60
CA GLY A 166 -22.18 -13.33 11.18
C GLY A 166 -23.66 -13.30 10.81
N TYR A 167 -24.33 -14.41 11.04
CA TYR A 167 -25.71 -14.60 10.63
C TYR A 167 -26.59 -14.97 11.81
N SER A 168 -27.57 -14.11 12.11
CA SER A 168 -28.64 -14.41 13.07
C SER A 168 -29.48 -15.63 12.67
N HIS A 169 -29.64 -15.84 11.37
CA HIS A 169 -30.34 -17.01 10.81
C HIS A 169 -29.35 -17.75 9.90
N PHE A 170 -28.41 -18.47 10.51
CA PHE A 170 -27.40 -19.24 9.77
C PHE A 170 -28.06 -20.44 9.09
N VAL A 171 -28.72 -21.30 9.89
CA VAL A 171 -29.46 -22.48 9.46
C VAL A 171 -30.76 -22.62 10.27
N SER A 172 -31.82 -23.15 9.67
CA SER A 172 -33.07 -23.42 10.39
C SER A 172 -32.89 -24.58 11.37
N TRP A 173 -33.60 -24.56 12.50
CA TRP A 173 -33.46 -25.62 13.50
C TRP A 173 -33.99 -26.97 12.98
N ASN A 174 -35.02 -26.94 12.13
CA ASN A 174 -35.56 -28.14 11.48
C ASN A 174 -34.53 -28.78 10.55
N GLU A 175 -33.83 -27.97 9.76
CA GLU A 175 -32.77 -28.46 8.87
C GLU A 175 -31.53 -28.90 9.66
N LEU A 176 -31.16 -28.18 10.71
CA LEU A 176 -30.05 -28.57 11.58
C LEU A 176 -30.25 -29.96 12.19
N MET A 177 -31.47 -30.25 12.64
CA MET A 177 -31.84 -31.49 13.31
C MET A 177 -32.27 -32.61 12.36
N ASP A 178 -32.32 -32.36 11.04
CA ASP A 178 -32.68 -33.37 10.05
C ASP A 178 -31.55 -34.40 9.92
N PRO A 179 -31.78 -35.69 10.28
CA PRO A 179 -30.77 -36.72 10.17
C PRO A 179 -30.26 -36.93 8.74
N ALA A 180 -31.07 -36.62 7.72
CA ALA A 180 -30.65 -36.73 6.31
C ALA A 180 -29.56 -35.71 5.95
N LYS A 181 -29.52 -34.57 6.65
CA LYS A 181 -28.52 -33.51 6.44
C LYS A 181 -27.19 -33.82 7.12
N GLY A 182 -27.18 -34.69 8.12
CA GLY A 182 -25.95 -35.18 8.77
C GLY A 182 -25.17 -34.14 9.59
N PHE A 183 -25.75 -32.98 9.89
CA PHE A 183 -25.08 -31.95 10.70
C PHE A 183 -24.91 -32.34 12.16
N VAL A 184 -25.85 -33.13 12.71
CA VAL A 184 -25.85 -33.56 14.11
C VAL A 184 -25.44 -35.03 14.21
N LYS A 185 -24.44 -35.31 15.03
CA LYS A 185 -24.06 -36.68 15.43
C LYS A 185 -23.89 -36.72 16.94
N ASP A 186 -24.54 -37.69 17.60
CA ASP A 186 -24.49 -37.85 19.06
C ASP A 186 -24.87 -36.59 19.85
N ASP A 187 -25.87 -35.84 19.36
CA ASP A 187 -26.31 -34.53 19.87
C ASP A 187 -25.17 -33.48 19.90
N LYS A 188 -24.23 -33.59 18.94
CA LYS A 188 -23.14 -32.64 18.72
C LYS A 188 -23.17 -32.07 17.31
N ILE A 189 -22.73 -30.82 17.17
CA ILE A 189 -22.42 -30.21 15.88
C ILE A 189 -20.97 -29.74 15.89
N THR A 190 -20.30 -29.80 14.74
CA THR A 190 -18.94 -29.28 14.60
C THR A 190 -18.95 -28.10 13.63
N ILE A 191 -18.46 -26.96 14.11
CA ILE A 191 -18.33 -25.73 13.36
C ILE A 191 -16.86 -25.59 12.98
N GLU A 192 -16.58 -25.36 11.71
CA GLU A 192 -15.26 -25.02 11.20
C GLU A 192 -15.27 -23.56 10.75
N VAL A 193 -14.28 -22.80 11.15
CA VAL A 193 -14.05 -21.45 10.66
C VAL A 193 -12.68 -21.38 10.02
N HIS A 194 -12.67 -21.04 8.73
CA HIS A 194 -11.47 -20.58 8.06
C HIS A 194 -11.49 -19.05 8.05
N VAL A 195 -10.52 -18.41 8.71
CA VAL A 195 -10.41 -16.96 8.82
C VAL A 195 -9.10 -16.50 8.17
N LYS A 196 -9.18 -15.43 7.39
CA LYS A 196 -8.05 -14.70 6.83
C LYS A 196 -8.18 -13.23 7.24
N ALA A 197 -7.22 -12.77 8.04
CA ALA A 197 -7.23 -11.46 8.66
C ALA A 197 -6.10 -10.56 8.13
N ASP A 198 -6.47 -9.34 7.79
CA ASP A 198 -5.55 -8.25 7.54
C ASP A 198 -4.90 -7.83 8.87
N ALA A 199 -3.83 -7.04 8.81
CA ALA A 199 -3.22 -6.66 10.08
C ALA A 199 -4.11 -5.72 10.88
N PRO A 200 -4.14 -5.93 12.19
CA PRO A 200 -4.91 -5.10 13.07
C PRO A 200 -4.22 -3.75 13.31
N HIS A 201 -5.04 -2.74 13.54
CA HIS A 201 -4.63 -1.43 14.00
C HIS A 201 -4.86 -1.33 15.51
N GLY A 202 -4.04 -0.54 16.20
CA GLY A 202 -4.27 -0.21 17.62
C GLY A 202 -3.99 -1.34 18.62
N VAL A 203 -3.40 -2.45 18.14
CA VAL A 203 -2.82 -3.51 18.99
C VAL A 203 -1.31 -3.55 18.82
N SER A 204 -0.60 -4.18 19.75
CA SER A 204 0.87 -4.29 19.67
C SER A 204 1.28 -5.23 18.52
N TRP A 205 1.52 -4.65 17.34
CA TRP A 205 2.07 -5.34 16.18
C TRP A 205 3.53 -4.95 15.97
N ASP A 206 4.44 -5.90 16.15
CA ASP A 206 5.87 -5.69 15.89
C ASP A 206 6.18 -5.84 14.40
N SER A 207 5.97 -4.75 13.66
CA SER A 207 6.21 -4.71 12.23
C SER A 207 7.65 -5.12 11.87
N LYS A 208 8.64 -4.71 12.67
CA LYS A 208 10.05 -4.96 12.37
C LYS A 208 10.37 -6.44 12.47
N LYS A 209 9.89 -7.11 13.52
CA LYS A 209 10.06 -8.55 13.70
C LYS A 209 9.47 -9.36 12.52
N HIS A 210 8.30 -8.97 12.04
CA HIS A 210 7.59 -9.73 11.00
C HIS A 210 7.99 -9.39 9.57
N THR A 211 8.53 -8.18 9.32
CA THR A 211 8.74 -7.68 7.96
C THR A 211 10.14 -7.14 7.68
N GLY A 212 10.91 -6.83 8.72
CA GLY A 212 12.15 -6.06 8.61
C GLY A 212 11.95 -4.54 8.55
N PHE A 213 10.71 -4.06 8.49
CA PHE A 213 10.37 -2.64 8.30
C PHE A 213 9.42 -2.10 9.38
N VAL A 214 9.36 -0.78 9.53
CA VAL A 214 8.53 -0.08 10.52
C VAL A 214 7.60 0.95 9.88
N GLY A 215 6.41 1.13 10.48
CA GLY A 215 5.38 2.07 10.01
C GLY A 215 5.60 3.53 10.40
N LEU A 216 4.66 4.39 10.00
CA LEU A 216 4.57 5.81 10.34
C LEU A 216 3.28 6.12 11.11
N LYS A 217 3.41 6.60 12.35
CA LYS A 217 2.25 6.99 13.17
C LYS A 217 1.34 7.95 12.40
N ASN A 218 0.04 7.64 12.36
CA ASN A 218 -0.94 8.57 11.83
C ASN A 218 -1.11 9.74 12.80
N GLN A 219 -1.16 10.96 12.29
CA GLN A 219 -1.49 12.15 13.09
C GLN A 219 -2.98 12.49 13.05
N GLY A 220 -3.77 11.79 12.22
CA GLY A 220 -5.18 12.05 12.02
C GLY A 220 -5.57 11.63 10.61
N ALA A 221 -5.60 12.59 9.69
CA ALA A 221 -5.90 12.36 8.27
C ALA A 221 -4.64 12.25 7.39
N THR A 222 -3.43 12.16 7.96
CA THR A 222 -2.14 12.22 7.24
C THR A 222 -1.72 10.91 6.58
N CYS A 223 -2.65 10.01 6.27
CA CYS A 223 -2.36 8.70 5.68
C CYS A 223 -1.76 8.82 4.26
N TYR A 224 -2.20 9.79 3.45
CA TYR A 224 -1.63 10.07 2.12
C TYR A 224 -0.15 10.45 2.21
N MET A 225 0.22 11.29 3.19
CA MET A 225 1.60 11.69 3.45
C MET A 225 2.44 10.50 3.89
N ASN A 226 1.90 9.63 4.76
CA ASN A 226 2.63 8.44 5.21
C ASN A 226 2.90 7.47 4.04
N SER A 227 1.92 7.26 3.16
CA SER A 227 2.08 6.45 1.94
C SER A 227 3.15 7.02 1.00
N LEU A 228 3.15 8.34 0.81
CA LEU A 228 4.16 9.03 0.02
C LEU A 228 5.57 8.90 0.65
N LEU A 229 5.69 9.14 1.96
CA LEU A 229 6.97 9.06 2.67
C LEU A 229 7.61 7.68 2.57
N GLN A 230 6.81 6.61 2.69
CA GLN A 230 7.31 5.25 2.50
C GLN A 230 7.79 5.01 1.07
N THR A 231 7.03 5.48 0.08
CA THR A 231 7.40 5.38 -1.34
C THR A 231 8.75 6.06 -1.61
N LEU A 232 8.92 7.29 -1.09
CA LEU A 232 10.17 8.04 -1.21
C LEU A 232 11.32 7.41 -0.40
N TYR A 233 11.05 6.87 0.79
CA TYR A 233 12.05 6.16 1.60
C TYR A 233 12.62 4.93 0.90
N PHE A 234 11.77 4.15 0.22
CA PHE A 234 12.20 3.00 -0.58
C PHE A 234 12.78 3.38 -1.95
N THR A 235 12.83 4.68 -2.27
CA THR A 235 13.67 5.20 -3.36
C THR A 235 15.10 5.36 -2.84
N ASN A 236 15.85 4.26 -2.82
CA ASN A 236 17.15 4.18 -2.12
C ASN A 236 18.16 5.26 -2.55
N LYS A 237 18.19 5.63 -3.85
CA LYS A 237 19.06 6.71 -4.34
C LYS A 237 18.67 8.07 -3.76
N LEU A 238 17.36 8.36 -3.69
CA LEU A 238 16.85 9.57 -3.05
C LEU A 238 17.16 9.56 -1.56
N ARG A 239 16.91 8.44 -0.85
CA ARG A 239 17.22 8.31 0.58
C ARG A 239 18.69 8.61 0.89
N LYS A 240 19.62 8.02 0.14
CA LYS A 240 21.07 8.30 0.28
C LYS A 240 21.37 9.78 0.07
N ALA A 241 20.80 10.39 -0.96
CA ALA A 241 21.00 11.81 -1.23
C ALA A 241 20.44 12.70 -0.11
N THR A 242 19.27 12.37 0.45
CA THR A 242 18.68 13.07 1.60
C THR A 242 19.63 13.06 2.81
N TYR A 243 20.31 11.95 3.09
CA TYR A 243 21.27 11.87 4.20
C TYR A 243 22.53 12.71 3.98
N LEU A 244 22.89 13.01 2.74
CA LEU A 244 24.07 13.81 2.38
C LEU A 244 23.76 15.31 2.29
N MET A 245 22.51 15.73 2.49
CA MET A 245 22.16 17.15 2.51
C MET A 245 22.77 17.83 3.75
N PRO A 246 23.42 19.01 3.58
CA PRO A 246 23.98 19.77 4.70
C PRO A 246 22.87 20.43 5.51
N THR A 247 22.66 19.97 6.74
CA THR A 247 21.58 20.43 7.63
C THR A 247 22.07 20.78 9.04
N GLU A 248 23.37 20.98 9.22
CA GLU A 248 24.01 21.25 10.52
C GLU A 248 23.58 22.61 11.09
N SER A 249 23.36 23.59 10.21
CA SER A 249 22.93 24.95 10.57
C SER A 249 21.41 25.16 10.53
N ASP A 250 20.65 24.12 10.21
CA ASP A 250 19.22 24.22 9.98
C ASP A 250 18.42 24.31 11.30
N ASP A 251 17.35 25.12 11.29
CA ASP A 251 16.40 25.16 12.40
C ASP A 251 15.67 23.81 12.53
N PRO A 252 15.81 23.11 13.67
CA PRO A 252 15.18 21.81 13.92
C PRO A 252 13.66 21.74 13.77
N GLU A 253 12.97 22.88 13.84
CA GLU A 253 11.50 22.96 13.75
C GLU A 253 10.99 23.39 12.37
N LYS A 254 11.85 24.01 11.55
CA LYS A 254 11.45 24.59 10.25
C LYS A 254 12.09 23.90 9.06
N SER A 255 13.18 23.18 9.25
CA SER A 255 13.86 22.50 8.15
C SER A 255 13.14 21.22 7.75
N VAL A 256 12.59 21.23 6.55
CA VAL A 256 12.03 20.05 5.88
C VAL A 256 13.11 19.00 5.61
N PRO A 257 14.29 19.32 5.03
CA PRO A 257 15.37 18.35 4.85
C PRO A 257 15.77 17.63 6.14
N LEU A 258 16.01 18.38 7.22
CA LEU A 258 16.40 17.82 8.52
C LEU A 258 15.29 16.94 9.11
N SER A 259 14.04 17.35 8.96
CA SER A 259 12.89 16.55 9.42
C SER A 259 12.75 15.26 8.61
N LEU A 260 12.99 15.31 7.30
CA LEU A 260 12.95 14.13 6.44
C LEU A 260 14.10 13.17 6.72
N GLN A 261 15.32 13.68 6.95
CA GLN A 261 16.46 12.88 7.39
C GLN A 261 16.14 12.13 8.69
N ARG A 262 15.52 12.78 9.67
CA ARG A 262 15.08 12.14 10.92
C ARG A 262 14.08 11.03 10.66
N VAL A 263 13.05 11.29 9.85
CA VAL A 263 12.04 10.27 9.51
C VAL A 263 12.70 9.07 8.82
N PHE A 264 13.55 9.30 7.82
CA PHE A 264 14.25 8.22 7.11
C PHE A 264 15.22 7.47 8.02
N TYR A 265 15.93 8.16 8.91
CA TYR A 265 16.81 7.53 9.89
C TYR A 265 16.01 6.63 10.86
N GLU A 266 14.92 7.13 11.42
CA GLU A 266 14.06 6.35 12.31
C GLU A 266 13.40 5.17 11.58
N LEU A 267 13.05 5.31 10.31
CA LEU A 267 12.53 4.20 9.48
C LEU A 267 13.58 3.10 9.25
N GLN A 268 14.86 3.48 9.15
CA GLN A 268 15.95 2.54 8.90
C GLN A 268 16.40 1.83 10.19
N PHE A 269 16.51 2.55 11.29
CA PHE A 269 17.14 2.05 12.52
C PHE A 269 16.16 1.78 13.66
N GLY A 270 15.02 2.47 13.69
CA GLY A 270 14.01 2.34 14.73
C GLY A 270 13.32 0.97 14.72
N ASP A 271 12.78 0.59 15.88
CA ASP A 271 12.01 -0.63 16.12
C ASP A 271 10.51 -0.36 16.31
N LYS A 272 10.13 0.93 16.35
CA LYS A 272 8.76 1.40 16.61
C LYS A 272 8.24 2.26 15.47
N PRO A 273 6.91 2.41 15.34
CA PRO A 273 6.33 3.32 14.36
C PRO A 273 6.85 4.76 14.53
N VAL A 274 7.31 5.32 13.42
CA VAL A 274 8.01 6.62 13.33
C VAL A 274 7.01 7.76 13.39
N GLY A 275 7.33 8.80 14.15
CA GLY A 275 6.46 9.98 14.28
C GLY A 275 6.74 11.03 13.21
N THR A 276 5.70 11.53 12.54
CA THR A 276 5.86 12.56 11.48
C THR A 276 5.59 13.99 11.94
N LYS A 277 5.42 14.22 13.25
CA LYS A 277 5.01 15.54 13.82
C LYS A 277 5.98 16.68 13.51
N LYS A 278 7.29 16.41 13.53
CA LYS A 278 8.30 17.44 13.22
C LYS A 278 8.29 17.81 11.74
N LEU A 279 8.02 16.83 10.87
CA LEU A 279 7.90 17.06 9.44
C LEU A 279 6.67 17.92 9.11
N THR A 280 5.49 17.60 9.65
CA THR A 280 4.30 18.43 9.43
C THR A 280 4.50 19.85 9.96
N LYS A 281 5.12 20.01 11.14
CA LYS A 281 5.50 21.33 11.68
C LYS A 281 6.45 22.08 10.74
N SER A 282 7.41 21.39 10.10
CA SER A 282 8.34 22.02 9.16
C SER A 282 7.68 22.52 7.86
N PHE A 283 6.52 21.96 7.49
CA PHE A 283 5.68 22.51 6.41
C PHE A 283 4.89 23.75 6.84
N GLY A 284 4.95 24.13 8.12
CA GLY A 284 4.12 25.19 8.69
C GLY A 284 2.68 24.74 8.99
N TRP A 285 2.42 23.43 9.00
CA TRP A 285 1.09 22.91 9.32
C TRP A 285 0.80 23.02 10.81
N GLU A 286 -0.38 23.52 11.15
CA GLU A 286 -0.95 23.49 12.47
C GLU A 286 -1.69 22.16 12.73
N THR A 287 -2.15 21.97 13.96
CA THR A 287 -2.86 20.74 14.35
C THR A 287 -4.10 20.51 13.49
N PHE A 288 -4.82 21.57 13.10
CA PHE A 288 -6.02 21.47 12.27
C PHE A 288 -5.71 20.93 10.86
N ASP A 289 -4.61 21.36 10.26
CA ASP A 289 -4.20 20.93 8.91
C ASP A 289 -3.92 19.42 8.86
N THR A 290 -3.49 18.81 9.98
CA THR A 290 -3.28 17.36 10.05
C THR A 290 -4.56 16.52 9.96
N PHE A 291 -5.73 17.16 10.05
CA PHE A 291 -7.04 16.54 9.82
C PHE A 291 -7.59 16.79 8.42
N MET A 292 -6.90 17.58 7.58
CA MET A 292 -7.27 17.79 6.19
C MET A 292 -6.63 16.73 5.28
N GLN A 293 -7.44 16.23 4.34
CA GLN A 293 -6.95 15.36 3.27
C GLN A 293 -6.45 16.23 2.13
N HIS A 294 -5.23 15.95 1.65
CA HIS A 294 -4.62 16.63 0.51
C HIS A 294 -4.40 15.65 -0.63
N ASP A 295 -4.29 16.18 -1.85
CA ASP A 295 -3.86 15.41 -3.00
C ASP A 295 -2.40 14.97 -2.82
N VAL A 296 -2.14 13.67 -3.01
CA VAL A 296 -0.81 13.10 -2.83
C VAL A 296 0.20 13.58 -3.87
N GLN A 297 -0.26 13.91 -5.09
CA GLN A 297 0.57 14.47 -6.15
C GLN A 297 0.99 15.89 -5.80
N GLU A 298 0.07 16.71 -5.25
CA GLU A 298 0.39 18.06 -4.82
C GLU A 298 1.46 18.04 -3.72
N LEU A 299 1.26 17.22 -2.69
CA LEU A 299 2.23 17.06 -1.60
C LEU A 299 3.58 16.55 -2.12
N CYS A 300 3.58 15.56 -3.02
CA CYS A 300 4.81 15.02 -3.62
C CYS A 300 5.59 16.10 -4.35
N ARG A 301 4.90 16.92 -5.16
CA ARG A 301 5.52 18.00 -5.92
C ARG A 301 6.13 19.04 -4.98
N VAL A 302 5.37 19.54 -4.02
CA VAL A 302 5.85 20.55 -3.06
C VAL A 302 7.04 20.04 -2.25
N LEU A 303 7.00 18.79 -1.81
CA LEU A 303 8.10 18.19 -1.05
C LEU A 303 9.37 18.05 -1.90
N LEU A 304 9.25 17.51 -3.11
CA LEU A 304 10.41 17.32 -4.00
C LEU A 304 10.99 18.66 -4.47
N GLU A 305 10.17 19.66 -4.80
CA GLU A 305 10.64 21.02 -5.14
C GLU A 305 11.39 21.67 -3.97
N ASN A 306 10.89 21.51 -2.74
CA ASN A 306 11.56 22.01 -1.55
C ASN A 306 12.93 21.35 -1.35
N MET A 307 12.98 20.02 -1.48
CA MET A 307 14.22 19.26 -1.39
C MET A 307 15.22 19.67 -2.48
N GLU A 308 14.77 19.80 -3.73
CA GLU A 308 15.62 20.16 -4.87
C GLU A 308 16.26 21.53 -4.66
N SER A 309 15.44 22.52 -4.24
CA SER A 309 15.94 23.86 -3.91
C SER A 309 17.02 23.84 -2.84
N LYS A 310 16.93 22.92 -1.87
CA LYS A 310 17.90 22.74 -0.77
C LYS A 310 19.09 21.85 -1.12
N MET A 311 18.99 21.04 -2.17
CA MET A 311 20.11 20.26 -2.72
C MET A 311 20.99 21.10 -3.66
N LYS A 312 20.50 22.24 -4.13
CA LYS A 312 21.24 23.12 -5.02
C LYS A 312 22.57 23.59 -4.41
N ASP A 313 23.62 23.62 -5.21
CA ASP A 313 24.98 24.00 -4.81
C ASP A 313 25.58 23.10 -3.72
N THR A 314 25.09 21.85 -3.59
CA THR A 314 25.62 20.82 -2.68
C THR A 314 26.17 19.62 -3.45
N VAL A 315 26.78 18.66 -2.75
CA VAL A 315 27.29 17.41 -3.34
C VAL A 315 26.20 16.51 -3.95
N VAL A 316 24.92 16.77 -3.62
CA VAL A 316 23.76 16.02 -4.13
C VAL A 316 22.89 16.84 -5.08
N ASP A 317 23.40 17.94 -5.63
CA ASP A 317 22.70 18.76 -6.61
C ASP A 317 22.23 17.93 -7.82
N GLY A 318 21.09 18.30 -8.40
CA GLY A 318 20.47 17.65 -9.55
C GLY A 318 19.99 16.22 -9.31
N THR A 319 19.98 15.71 -8.05
CA THR A 319 19.52 14.34 -7.78
C THR A 319 18.05 14.14 -8.14
N ILE A 320 17.18 15.07 -7.76
CA ILE A 320 15.73 14.96 -8.01
C ILE A 320 15.42 14.99 -9.51
N PRO A 321 15.92 15.97 -10.29
CA PRO A 321 15.79 15.96 -11.75
C PRO A 321 16.28 14.66 -12.39
N ARG A 322 17.46 14.17 -11.99
CA ARG A 322 18.02 12.91 -12.52
C ARG A 322 17.15 11.69 -12.24
N LEU A 323 16.36 11.69 -11.16
CA LEU A 323 15.51 10.56 -10.79
C LEU A 323 14.10 10.63 -11.39
N PHE A 324 13.51 11.83 -11.46
CA PHE A 324 12.07 11.99 -11.72
C PHE A 324 11.73 12.86 -12.94
N GLU A 325 12.69 13.56 -13.54
CA GLU A 325 12.41 14.43 -14.69
C GLU A 325 12.29 13.62 -15.99
N GLY A 326 11.12 13.70 -16.62
CA GLY A 326 10.89 13.27 -18.00
C GLY A 326 10.77 14.48 -18.93
N LYS A 327 10.94 14.25 -20.24
CA LYS A 327 10.76 15.29 -21.25
C LYS A 327 9.61 14.93 -22.18
N MET A 328 8.68 15.86 -22.36
CA MET A 328 7.59 15.77 -23.31
C MET A 328 7.63 16.95 -24.28
N LEU A 329 7.19 16.72 -25.51
CA LEU A 329 7.03 17.76 -26.52
C LEU A 329 5.55 17.84 -26.89
N SER A 330 4.96 19.00 -26.61
CA SER A 330 3.64 19.37 -27.08
C SER A 330 3.78 19.93 -28.49
N TYR A 331 2.99 19.46 -29.44
CA TYR A 331 2.95 20.00 -30.79
C TYR A 331 1.52 20.32 -31.20
N ILE A 332 1.42 21.33 -32.05
CA ILE A 332 0.17 21.75 -32.69
C ILE A 332 0.41 21.61 -34.19
N ARG A 333 -0.33 20.72 -34.84
CA ARG A 333 -0.27 20.49 -36.28
C ARG A 333 -1.52 21.02 -36.95
N PHE A 334 -1.34 21.49 -38.17
CA PHE A 334 -2.43 21.80 -39.08
C PHE A 334 -2.54 20.59 -40.03
N TYR A 335 -3.41 19.64 -39.69
CA TYR A 335 -3.76 18.37 -40.35
C TYR A 335 -2.62 17.37 -40.70
N GLU A 336 -2.56 16.23 -39.98
CA GLU A 336 -2.56 14.83 -40.47
C GLU A 336 -2.41 13.85 -39.29
N SER A 337 -3.22 12.77 -39.32
CA SER A 337 -3.64 11.89 -38.22
C SER A 337 -2.62 10.83 -37.72
N PHE A 338 -2.64 10.45 -36.42
CA PHE A 338 -2.83 9.06 -35.89
C PHE A 338 -2.65 8.90 -34.34
N ASP A 339 -3.59 8.15 -33.73
CA ASP A 339 -3.64 7.30 -32.50
C ASP A 339 -3.65 7.79 -31.01
N ASP A 340 -4.89 7.83 -30.49
CA ASP A 340 -5.51 7.46 -29.18
C ASP A 340 -4.95 7.74 -27.78
N TYR A 341 -3.65 7.92 -27.59
CA TYR A 341 -3.11 8.53 -26.36
C TYR A 341 -2.13 9.66 -26.70
N VAL A 342 -1.62 9.57 -27.93
CA VAL A 342 -1.29 10.67 -28.84
C VAL A 342 -2.56 11.19 -29.55
N LYS A 343 -3.77 10.78 -29.11
CA LYS A 343 -5.06 11.18 -29.72
C LYS A 343 -5.06 12.68 -29.83
N GLN A 344 -4.91 13.16 -31.05
CA GLN A 344 -4.91 14.58 -31.33
C GLN A 344 -6.22 15.14 -30.78
N GLU A 345 -6.11 16.09 -29.84
CA GLU A 345 -7.26 16.90 -29.46
C GLU A 345 -7.54 17.80 -30.66
N SER A 346 -8.68 17.57 -31.33
CA SER A 346 -9.10 18.48 -32.41
C SER A 346 -9.64 19.76 -31.78
N LEU A 347 -8.93 20.86 -32.02
CA LEU A 347 -9.27 22.20 -31.57
C LEU A 347 -10.21 22.82 -32.61
N GLU A 348 -11.48 22.47 -32.54
CA GLU A 348 -12.55 22.92 -33.46
C GLU A 348 -13.64 23.73 -32.74
N GLY A 349 -14.48 24.42 -33.52
CA GLY A 349 -15.62 25.19 -32.99
C GLY A 349 -15.20 26.28 -32.01
N ASP A 350 -15.77 26.25 -30.80
CA ASP A 350 -15.46 27.19 -29.72
C ASP A 350 -14.09 26.94 -29.05
N ASN A 351 -13.46 25.78 -29.32
CA ASN A 351 -12.16 25.39 -28.79
C ASN A 351 -11.01 25.62 -29.79
N LYS A 352 -11.19 26.47 -30.81
CA LYS A 352 -10.14 26.80 -31.79
C LYS A 352 -8.89 27.37 -31.14
N TYR A 353 -7.73 27.01 -31.69
CA TYR A 353 -6.44 27.48 -31.21
C TYR A 353 -6.20 28.95 -31.60
N ASP A 354 -5.82 29.78 -30.64
CA ASP A 354 -5.39 31.15 -30.94
C ASP A 354 -3.95 31.14 -31.49
N ALA A 355 -3.84 31.30 -32.82
CA ALA A 355 -2.57 31.35 -33.53
C ALA A 355 -1.97 32.76 -33.59
N GLY A 356 -2.41 33.69 -32.73
CA GLY A 356 -1.89 35.06 -32.64
C GLY A 356 -2.26 35.87 -33.87
N ASP A 357 -1.27 36.23 -34.68
CA ASP A 357 -1.46 37.05 -35.90
C ASP A 357 -2.37 36.39 -36.95
N TYR A 358 -2.56 35.07 -36.87
CA TYR A 358 -3.42 34.29 -37.76
C TYR A 358 -4.83 34.05 -37.19
N GLY A 359 -5.13 34.56 -35.99
CA GLY A 359 -6.43 34.41 -35.33
C GLY A 359 -6.75 32.98 -34.91
N LEU A 360 -8.04 32.72 -34.64
CA LEU A 360 -8.53 31.41 -34.21
C LEU A 360 -8.50 30.41 -35.37
N GLN A 361 -7.71 29.35 -35.22
CA GLN A 361 -7.48 28.32 -36.22
C GLN A 361 -7.92 26.94 -35.72
N GLU A 362 -8.35 26.10 -36.65
CA GLU A 362 -8.52 24.67 -36.38
C GLU A 362 -7.15 24.01 -36.34
N ALA A 363 -6.90 23.20 -35.31
CA ALA A 363 -5.60 22.56 -35.13
C ALA A 363 -5.71 21.24 -34.39
N GLU A 364 -4.70 20.40 -34.56
CA GLU A 364 -4.55 19.14 -33.83
C GLU A 364 -3.45 19.31 -32.79
N LYS A 365 -3.81 19.16 -31.52
CA LYS A 365 -2.85 19.20 -30.41
C LYS A 365 -2.50 17.77 -30.00
N GLY A 366 -1.21 17.45 -30.02
CA GLY A 366 -0.68 16.16 -29.58
C GLY A 366 0.47 16.30 -28.59
N VAL A 367 0.73 15.22 -27.84
CA VAL A 367 1.85 15.13 -26.90
C VAL A 367 2.68 13.90 -27.25
N VAL A 368 4.00 14.08 -27.38
CA VAL A 368 4.96 12.96 -27.49
C VAL A 368 5.94 12.97 -26.35
N PHE A 369 6.33 11.79 -25.87
CA PHE A 369 7.40 11.64 -24.90
C PHE A 369 8.76 11.61 -25.62
N VAL A 370 9.67 12.47 -25.17
CA VAL A 370 11.06 12.54 -25.64
C VAL A 370 11.91 11.57 -24.83
N SER A 371 11.76 11.60 -23.50
CA SER A 371 12.44 10.68 -22.58
C SER A 371 11.58 10.44 -21.35
N PHE A 372 11.60 9.22 -20.84
CA PHE A 372 10.97 8.87 -19.56
C PHE A 372 12.00 8.91 -18.42
N PRO A 373 11.60 9.30 -17.20
CA PRO A 373 12.50 9.36 -16.04
C PRO A 373 12.86 7.96 -15.54
N PRO A 374 14.00 7.76 -14.85
CA PRO A 374 14.30 6.48 -14.21
C PRO A 374 13.23 6.01 -13.23
N ILE A 375 12.56 6.94 -12.53
CA ILE A 375 11.44 6.65 -11.64
C ILE A 375 10.20 7.37 -12.16
N LEU A 376 9.23 6.58 -12.61
CA LEU A 376 8.00 7.08 -13.21
C LEU A 376 6.86 7.09 -12.20
N HIS A 377 6.32 8.27 -11.91
CA HIS A 377 5.08 8.43 -11.15
C HIS A 377 3.89 8.51 -12.10
N LEU A 378 2.96 7.56 -12.00
CA LEU A 378 1.71 7.56 -12.75
C LEU A 378 0.54 7.80 -11.78
N HIS A 379 -0.11 8.96 -11.90
CA HIS A 379 -1.30 9.29 -11.12
C HIS A 379 -2.56 8.96 -11.93
N LEU A 380 -3.37 8.02 -11.43
CA LEU A 380 -4.66 7.71 -12.03
C LEU A 380 -5.69 8.77 -11.60
N LEU A 381 -6.22 9.52 -12.57
CA LEU A 381 -7.25 10.55 -12.35
C LEU A 381 -8.61 9.92 -12.02
N ARG A 382 -8.74 9.37 -10.81
CA ARG A 382 -9.95 8.71 -10.31
C ARG A 382 -10.92 9.65 -9.62
N PHE A 383 -10.64 10.93 -9.55
CA PHE A 383 -11.55 11.94 -9.00
C PHE A 383 -11.93 12.91 -10.11
N MET A 384 -13.22 12.98 -10.43
CA MET A 384 -13.74 13.87 -11.48
C MET A 384 -14.97 14.60 -10.97
N TYR A 385 -15.19 15.81 -11.46
CA TYR A 385 -16.43 16.53 -11.21
C TYR A 385 -17.58 15.91 -11.99
N ASP A 386 -18.64 15.52 -11.29
CA ASP A 386 -19.90 15.07 -11.88
C ASP A 386 -20.89 16.26 -11.89
N PRO A 387 -21.20 16.84 -13.07
CA PRO A 387 -22.13 17.95 -13.17
C PRO A 387 -23.56 17.59 -12.73
N MET A 388 -23.94 16.32 -12.76
CA MET A 388 -25.28 15.89 -12.32
C MET A 388 -25.39 15.89 -10.80
N ALA A 389 -24.31 15.50 -10.12
CA ALA A 389 -24.24 15.48 -8.66
C ALA A 389 -23.80 16.83 -8.06
N ASP A 390 -23.33 17.77 -8.90
CA ASP A 390 -22.66 19.02 -8.51
C ASP A 390 -21.56 18.78 -7.46
N ALA A 391 -20.82 17.69 -7.64
CA ALA A 391 -19.82 17.24 -6.69
C ALA A 391 -18.69 16.51 -7.41
N TYR A 392 -17.50 16.53 -6.81
CA TYR A 392 -16.47 15.59 -7.21
C TYR A 392 -16.87 14.18 -6.76
N VAL A 393 -16.70 13.21 -7.66
CA VAL A 393 -16.98 11.79 -7.41
C VAL A 393 -15.74 10.96 -7.69
N LYS A 394 -15.61 9.85 -6.96
CA LYS A 394 -14.56 8.86 -7.17
C LYS A 394 -15.01 7.82 -8.20
N ILE A 395 -14.23 7.66 -9.27
CA ILE A 395 -14.38 6.59 -10.25
C ILE A 395 -13.83 5.29 -9.65
N ASN A 396 -14.72 4.36 -9.33
CA ASN A 396 -14.35 3.04 -8.80
C ASN A 396 -14.37 1.94 -9.88
N GLU A 397 -14.47 2.32 -11.16
CA GLU A 397 -14.41 1.36 -12.27
C GLU A 397 -13.07 0.61 -12.29
N LYS A 398 -13.14 -0.66 -12.70
CA LYS A 398 -11.98 -1.55 -12.77
C LYS A 398 -10.96 -0.98 -13.77
N PHE A 399 -9.73 -0.82 -13.30
CA PHE A 399 -8.57 -0.49 -14.13
C PHE A 399 -7.44 -1.44 -13.75
N GLU A 400 -6.80 -2.01 -14.75
CA GLU A 400 -5.68 -2.93 -14.55
C GLU A 400 -4.37 -2.23 -14.93
N PHE A 401 -3.33 -2.45 -14.12
CA PHE A 401 -1.98 -2.00 -14.41
C PHE A 401 -1.04 -3.20 -14.37
N PRO A 402 -0.09 -3.32 -15.32
CA PRO A 402 0.80 -4.47 -15.38
C PRO A 402 1.95 -4.34 -14.38
N GLU A 403 2.51 -5.48 -13.95
CA GLU A 403 3.74 -5.52 -13.16
C GLU A 403 4.95 -5.03 -13.97
N ARG A 404 4.95 -5.29 -15.28
CA ARG A 404 5.98 -4.82 -16.22
C ARG A 404 5.33 -3.96 -17.29
N LEU A 405 5.81 -2.72 -17.43
CA LEU A 405 5.25 -1.74 -18.34
C LEU A 405 6.29 -1.34 -19.39
N CYS A 406 6.05 -1.72 -20.65
CA CYS A 406 6.86 -1.32 -21.79
C CYS A 406 6.27 -0.06 -22.42
N LEU A 407 7.02 1.05 -22.36
CA LEU A 407 6.62 2.35 -22.90
C LEU A 407 7.39 2.74 -24.18
N ASP A 408 8.21 1.83 -24.73
CA ASP A 408 9.04 2.08 -25.93
C ASP A 408 8.23 2.64 -27.10
N LYS A 409 6.99 2.17 -27.27
CA LYS A 409 6.10 2.60 -28.36
C LYS A 409 5.65 4.06 -28.27
N TYR A 410 5.77 4.69 -27.09
CA TYR A 410 5.37 6.07 -26.85
C TYR A 410 6.54 7.05 -26.93
N GLN A 411 7.77 6.54 -27.11
CA GLN A 411 8.96 7.36 -27.23
C GLN A 411 9.23 7.71 -28.70
N ASN A 412 9.31 9.01 -28.99
CA ASN A 412 9.49 9.50 -30.37
C ASN A 412 10.88 9.14 -30.96
N LYS A 413 11.90 9.05 -30.11
CA LYS A 413 13.24 8.59 -30.48
C LYS A 413 13.56 7.33 -29.68
N LYS A 414 14.03 6.28 -30.36
CA LYS A 414 14.61 5.13 -29.67
C LYS A 414 15.83 5.61 -28.90
N ASP A 415 15.70 5.77 -27.59
CA ASP A 415 16.85 5.98 -26.73
C ASP A 415 17.74 4.75 -26.73
N LYS A 416 18.97 4.89 -26.23
CA LYS A 416 19.84 3.73 -26.02
C LYS A 416 19.29 2.79 -24.94
N THR A 417 18.50 3.30 -24.01
CA THR A 417 17.88 2.56 -22.91
C THR A 417 16.39 2.32 -23.19
N PRO A 418 15.94 1.06 -23.21
CA PRO A 418 14.52 0.74 -23.31
C PRO A 418 13.70 1.35 -22.16
N ALA A 419 12.53 1.89 -22.47
CA ALA A 419 11.55 2.42 -21.52
C ALA A 419 10.72 1.28 -20.91
N ASN A 420 11.40 0.30 -20.30
CA ASN A 420 10.78 -0.85 -19.64
C ASN A 420 10.81 -0.65 -18.12
N TYR A 421 9.64 -0.53 -17.52
CA TYR A 421 9.45 -0.29 -16.10
C TYR A 421 8.97 -1.54 -15.38
N VAL A 422 9.33 -1.64 -14.10
CA VAL A 422 8.80 -2.62 -13.15
C VAL A 422 8.00 -1.87 -12.09
N LEU A 423 6.83 -2.40 -11.74
CA LEU A 423 5.97 -1.84 -10.71
C LEU A 423 6.68 -1.88 -9.35
N HIS A 424 6.92 -0.70 -8.78
CA HIS A 424 7.62 -0.55 -7.50
C HIS A 424 6.67 -0.29 -6.33
N ALA A 425 5.70 0.60 -6.51
CA ALA A 425 4.76 0.98 -5.46
C ALA A 425 3.36 1.26 -6.03
N VAL A 426 2.33 0.95 -5.23
CA VAL A 426 0.91 1.25 -5.51
C VAL A 426 0.31 1.95 -4.30
N LEU A 427 -0.06 3.21 -4.47
CA LEU A 427 -0.79 3.96 -3.45
C LEU A 427 -2.29 3.71 -3.67
N VAL A 428 -2.94 3.16 -2.65
CA VAL A 428 -4.36 2.79 -2.70
C VAL A 428 -5.15 3.69 -1.77
N HIS A 429 -6.24 4.24 -2.30
CA HIS A 429 -7.19 5.04 -1.54
C HIS A 429 -8.53 4.30 -1.41
N SER A 430 -8.90 3.98 -0.18
CA SER A 430 -10.22 3.47 0.21
C SER A 430 -11.14 4.61 0.64
N GLY A 431 -12.44 4.52 0.39
CA GLY A 431 -13.40 5.59 0.69
C GLY A 431 -13.73 6.47 -0.51
N ASP A 432 -14.30 7.63 -0.25
CA ASP A 432 -14.83 8.60 -1.21
C ASP A 432 -14.12 9.96 -1.09
N ASN A 433 -14.71 11.02 -1.67
CA ASN A 433 -14.10 12.34 -1.73
C ASN A 433 -14.15 13.12 -0.41
N HIS A 434 -15.03 12.73 0.52
CA HIS A 434 -15.21 13.41 1.82
C HIS A 434 -14.40 12.74 2.92
N GLY A 435 -13.96 11.50 2.70
CA GLY A 435 -13.15 10.77 3.65
C GLY A 435 -12.71 9.43 3.12
N GLY A 436 -11.53 9.03 3.57
CA GLY A 436 -10.92 7.79 3.13
C GLY A 436 -9.61 7.47 3.84
N HIS A 437 -9.02 6.35 3.45
CA HIS A 437 -7.80 5.82 4.03
C HIS A 437 -6.82 5.47 2.93
N TYR A 438 -5.60 5.99 3.06
CA TYR A 438 -4.49 5.66 2.18
C TYR A 438 -3.65 4.54 2.78
N VAL A 439 -3.30 3.61 1.91
CA VAL A 439 -2.34 2.52 2.14
C VAL A 439 -1.36 2.52 0.98
N VAL A 440 -0.14 2.03 1.19
CA VAL A 440 0.79 1.80 0.08
C VAL A 440 1.31 0.37 0.09
N TYR A 441 1.35 -0.23 -1.08
CA TYR A 441 2.00 -1.50 -1.35
C TYR A 441 3.32 -1.23 -2.04
N ILE A 442 4.43 -1.75 -1.52
CA ILE A 442 5.78 -1.49 -2.05
C ILE A 442 6.52 -2.81 -2.24
N ASN A 443 7.28 -2.96 -3.32
CA ASN A 443 8.33 -3.97 -3.45
C ASN A 443 9.70 -3.29 -3.21
N PRO A 444 10.24 -3.28 -1.98
CA PRO A 444 11.48 -2.57 -1.64
C PRO A 444 12.70 -2.96 -2.47
N LYS A 445 12.73 -4.20 -2.98
CA LYS A 445 13.85 -4.72 -3.77
C LYS A 445 13.67 -4.45 -5.27
N GLY A 446 12.47 -4.11 -5.73
CA GLY A 446 12.17 -3.87 -7.13
C GLY A 446 12.35 -5.10 -8.03
N ASP A 447 12.30 -6.31 -7.45
CA ASP A 447 12.57 -7.57 -8.18
C ASP A 447 11.34 -8.11 -8.94
N GLY A 448 10.20 -7.41 -8.86
CA GLY A 448 8.94 -7.79 -9.48
C GLY A 448 8.15 -8.86 -8.72
N LYS A 449 8.67 -9.42 -7.62
CA LYS A 449 7.95 -10.49 -6.91
C LYS A 449 6.79 -9.93 -6.10
N VAL A 450 5.57 -10.31 -6.49
CA VAL A 450 4.32 -10.00 -5.75
C VAL A 450 4.39 -10.53 -4.31
N CYS A 451 5.08 -11.65 -4.06
CA CYS A 451 5.24 -12.26 -2.73
C CYS A 451 6.13 -11.46 -1.75
N ASP A 452 6.82 -10.41 -2.22
CA ASP A 452 7.67 -9.53 -1.41
C ASP A 452 7.08 -8.11 -1.32
N GLN A 453 5.78 -7.96 -1.58
CA GLN A 453 5.07 -6.69 -1.37
C GLN A 453 4.82 -6.44 0.12
N TYR A 454 5.05 -5.20 0.51
CA TYR A 454 4.81 -4.73 1.86
C TYR A 454 3.65 -3.75 1.88
N GLU A 455 2.62 -4.05 2.64
CA GLU A 455 1.56 -3.09 2.96
C GLU A 455 2.04 -2.23 4.12
N ALA A 456 2.18 -0.93 3.87
CA ALA A 456 2.38 0.06 4.90
C ALA A 456 1.05 0.75 5.17
N SER A 457 0.37 0.32 6.24
CA SER A 457 -0.67 1.13 6.87
C SER A 457 -0.01 1.91 8.01
N THR A 458 -0.58 3.06 8.36
CA THR A 458 -0.12 3.95 9.45
C THR A 458 0.91 3.33 10.41
N THR A 459 0.51 2.54 11.41
CA THR A 459 1.46 1.95 12.37
C THR A 459 2.08 0.61 11.95
N THR A 460 1.71 0.05 10.81
CA THR A 460 1.89 -1.37 10.51
C THR A 460 2.55 -1.57 9.15
N PHE A 461 3.67 -2.28 9.14
CA PHE A 461 4.22 -2.88 7.93
C PHE A 461 3.87 -4.36 7.90
N LEU A 462 3.45 -4.84 6.74
CA LEU A 462 3.10 -6.25 6.53
C LEU A 462 3.73 -6.80 5.30
N LYS A 463 4.37 -7.95 5.42
CA LYS A 463 4.70 -8.77 4.26
C LYS A 463 3.43 -9.47 3.80
N LEU A 464 3.03 -9.23 2.56
CA LEU A 464 1.95 -9.98 1.93
C LEU A 464 2.49 -11.38 1.57
N LYS A 465 1.90 -12.44 2.16
CA LYS A 465 2.19 -13.81 1.73
C LYS A 465 1.47 -14.08 0.41
N CYS A 466 2.13 -14.83 -0.48
CA CYS A 466 1.50 -15.32 -1.70
C CYS A 466 0.30 -16.22 -1.37
N ALA A 467 -0.79 -16.02 -2.13
CA ALA A 467 -1.99 -16.85 -2.07
C ALA A 467 -1.75 -18.23 -2.66
#